data_AF-A0A350D8H3-F1
#
_entry.id   AF-A0A350D8H3-F1
#
_cell.length_a   1.000
_cell.length_b   1.000
_cell.length_c   1.000
_cell.angle_alpha   90.00
_cell.angle_beta   90.00
_cell.angle_gamma   90.00
#
_symmetry.space_group_name_H-M   'P 1'
#
loop_
_entity.id
_entity.type
_entity.pdbx_description
1 polymer ?
#
loop_
_entity_poly.entity_id
_entity_poly.type
_entity_poly.pdbx_seq_one_letter_code
_entity_poly.pdbx_strand_id
1 'polypeptide(L)'
;MIVTQEKPLEEMLSFIEPFKKILVLGCDGCTQPPRSLKEAEIYAELIRLAGKIHDKGYETKTFTVSRQCDDNILQENLTPELDGVDAILSMACGIGPQTIVEVFPEIIVFPAQNTLFMGFERMQEATLFERCAGCGDCILDEIGGICPIARCSKTLLNGPCGGSNQGNCEISPEIPCVWQLIYDRLKILGNLDALEEVRPPKDWSTSRDGGTRKIIRKDIMLPSQE
;
A
#
# COMPACT_ATOMS: atom_id res chain seq x y z
N MET A 1 2.11 -5.40 4.61
CA MET A 1 2.55 -4.02 4.28
C MET A 1 1.98 -3.60 2.94
N ILE A 2 1.94 -2.30 2.66
CA ILE A 2 1.58 -1.74 1.36
C ILE A 2 2.86 -1.57 0.58
N VAL A 3 2.98 -2.23 -0.56
CA VAL A 3 4.18 -2.14 -1.41
C VAL A 3 4.10 -0.87 -2.26
N THR A 4 5.18 -0.10 -2.26
CA THR A 4 5.29 1.22 -2.90
C THR A 4 6.57 1.33 -3.71
N GLN A 5 6.45 1.80 -4.95
CA GLN A 5 7.57 2.10 -5.83
C GLN A 5 7.71 3.62 -5.95
N GLU A 6 8.93 4.14 -5.95
CA GLU A 6 9.16 5.55 -6.25
C GLU A 6 8.72 5.88 -7.68
N LYS A 7 8.16 7.08 -7.86
CA LYS A 7 8.04 7.68 -9.19
C LYS A 7 9.43 8.03 -9.75
N PRO A 8 9.62 8.14 -11.07
CA PRO A 8 10.82 8.74 -11.64
C PRO A 8 11.08 10.12 -11.03
N LEU A 9 12.35 10.46 -10.79
CA LEU A 9 12.73 11.75 -10.19
C LEU A 9 12.26 12.92 -11.06
N GLU A 10 12.29 12.73 -12.38
CA GLU A 10 11.80 13.67 -13.40
C GLU A 10 10.28 13.92 -13.28
N GLU A 11 9.51 12.90 -12.93
CA GLU A 11 8.07 13.03 -12.66
C GLU A 11 7.86 13.90 -11.41
N MET A 12 8.56 13.61 -10.31
CA MET A 12 8.49 14.42 -9.07
C MET A 12 8.94 15.87 -9.29
N LEU A 13 10.03 16.08 -10.03
CA LEU A 13 10.57 17.40 -10.37
C LEU A 13 9.58 18.22 -11.21
N SER A 14 8.79 17.57 -12.07
CA SER A 14 7.75 18.24 -12.86
C SER A 14 6.58 18.74 -12.01
N PHE A 15 6.25 18.04 -10.91
CA PHE A 15 5.19 18.45 -9.98
C PHE A 15 5.58 19.67 -9.15
N ILE A 16 6.81 19.65 -8.61
CA ILE A 16 7.31 20.70 -7.71
C ILE A 16 7.86 21.93 -8.47
N GLU A 17 7.85 21.91 -9.82
CA GLU A 17 8.38 22.98 -10.67
C GLU A 17 7.81 24.38 -10.35
N PRO A 18 6.50 24.58 -10.12
CA PRO A 18 5.97 25.93 -9.82
C PRO A 18 6.38 26.50 -8.44
N PHE A 19 7.06 25.71 -7.60
CA PHE A 19 7.26 25.98 -6.18
C PHE A 19 8.75 26.07 -5.83
N LYS A 20 9.09 26.66 -4.67
CA LYS A 20 10.48 26.83 -4.22
C LYS A 20 10.78 26.05 -2.94
N LYS A 21 9.89 26.13 -1.95
CA LYS A 21 10.06 25.59 -0.60
C LYS A 21 9.31 24.27 -0.45
N ILE A 22 10.04 23.17 -0.54
CA ILE A 22 9.46 21.82 -0.65
C ILE A 22 9.68 21.05 0.64
N LEU A 23 8.60 20.61 1.30
CA LEU A 23 8.67 19.68 2.42
C LEU A 23 8.63 18.24 1.89
N VAL A 24 9.76 17.53 1.94
CA VAL A 24 9.78 16.09 1.68
C VAL A 24 9.36 15.37 2.96
N LEU A 25 8.20 14.72 2.93
CA LEU A 25 7.56 14.17 4.12
C LEU A 25 7.61 12.64 4.12
N GLY A 26 8.38 12.09 5.05
CA GLY A 26 8.48 10.66 5.37
C GLY A 26 7.24 10.10 6.06
N CYS A 27 7.10 8.77 6.03
CA CYS A 27 6.03 8.02 6.65
C CYS A 27 6.58 6.73 7.27
N ASP A 28 6.77 6.69 8.59
CA ASP A 28 7.30 5.52 9.33
C ASP A 28 6.23 4.42 9.56
N GLY A 29 5.34 4.27 8.59
CA GLY A 29 4.08 3.53 8.72
C GLY A 29 4.17 2.09 8.22
N CYS A 30 3.41 1.78 7.17
CA CYS A 30 3.26 0.41 6.64
C CYS A 30 3.70 0.24 5.18
N THR A 31 4.43 1.22 4.63
CA THR A 31 5.03 1.17 3.28
C THR A 31 6.22 0.23 3.23
N GLN A 32 6.40 -0.49 2.12
CA GLN A 32 7.61 -1.24 1.83
C GLN A 32 8.10 -0.99 0.39
N PRO A 33 9.39 -0.64 0.14
CA PRO A 33 10.44 -0.36 1.13
C PRO A 33 10.07 0.75 2.15
N PRO A 34 10.77 0.85 3.29
CA PRO A 34 10.54 1.93 4.24
C PRO A 34 10.72 3.30 3.57
N ARG A 35 9.93 4.28 3.97
CA ARG A 35 9.90 5.63 3.41
C ARG A 35 9.99 6.68 4.52
N SER A 36 10.93 6.43 5.43
CA SER A 36 11.14 7.16 6.68
C SER A 36 11.87 8.48 6.46
N LEU A 37 12.23 9.17 7.55
CA LEU A 37 13.02 10.41 7.51
C LEU A 37 14.27 10.29 6.62
N LYS A 38 14.99 9.17 6.68
CA LYS A 38 16.22 8.95 5.92
C LYS A 38 15.97 8.94 4.41
N GLU A 39 14.89 8.32 3.95
CA GLU A 39 14.51 8.36 2.53
C GLU A 39 14.04 9.76 2.13
N ALA A 40 13.32 10.48 3.01
CA ALA A 40 12.98 11.89 2.77
C ALA A 40 14.22 12.79 2.66
N GLU A 41 15.26 12.57 3.48
CA GLU A 41 16.55 13.27 3.40
C GLU A 41 17.29 13.01 2.09
N ILE A 42 17.32 11.76 1.62
CA ILE A 42 17.91 11.41 0.32
C ILE A 42 17.19 12.15 -0.82
N TYR A 43 15.86 12.15 -0.84
CA TYR A 43 15.10 12.88 -1.86
C TYR A 43 15.24 14.40 -1.75
N ALA A 44 15.35 14.94 -0.53
CA ALA A 44 15.57 16.37 -0.32
C ALA A 44 16.93 16.87 -0.87
N GLU A 45 17.99 16.05 -0.83
CA GLU A 45 19.26 16.38 -1.51
C GLU A 45 19.22 16.12 -3.02
N LEU A 46 18.57 15.04 -3.48
CA LEU A 46 18.37 14.80 -4.93
C LEU A 46 17.64 15.97 -5.61
N ILE A 47 16.60 16.50 -4.97
CA ILE A 47 15.87 17.68 -5.45
C ILE A 47 16.76 18.93 -5.45
N ARG A 48 17.56 19.17 -4.40
CA ARG A 48 18.51 20.30 -4.37
C ARG A 48 19.63 20.17 -5.41
N LEU A 49 20.07 18.94 -5.73
CA LEU A 49 21.07 18.68 -6.76
C LEU A 49 20.49 18.90 -8.16
N ALA A 50 19.31 18.34 -8.44
CA ALA A 50 18.60 18.56 -9.70
C ALA A 50 18.27 20.05 -9.92
N GLY A 51 17.84 20.76 -8.86
CA GLY A 51 17.64 22.20 -8.88
C GLY A 51 18.88 22.96 -9.38
N LYS A 52 20.07 22.66 -8.85
CA LYS A 52 21.34 23.27 -9.30
C LYS A 52 21.68 22.97 -10.77
N ILE A 53 21.27 21.81 -11.29
CA ILE A 53 21.48 21.42 -12.70
C ILE A 53 20.53 22.19 -13.63
N HIS A 54 19.35 22.56 -13.14
CA HIS A 54 18.30 23.28 -13.89
C HIS A 54 18.19 24.78 -13.51
N ASP A 55 19.24 25.38 -12.96
CA ASP A 55 19.32 26.78 -12.50
C ASP A 55 18.16 27.22 -11.57
N LYS A 56 17.73 26.30 -10.70
CA LYS A 56 16.53 26.42 -9.87
C LYS A 56 16.85 26.21 -8.39
N GLY A 57 16.79 27.28 -7.61
CA GLY A 57 17.10 27.28 -6.18
C GLY A 57 15.99 26.70 -5.29
N TYR A 58 15.76 25.38 -5.36
CA TYR A 58 14.87 24.69 -4.42
C TYR A 58 15.40 24.76 -2.97
N GLU A 59 14.53 25.13 -2.04
CA GLU A 59 14.74 25.09 -0.60
C GLU A 59 14.01 23.87 -0.04
N THR A 60 14.73 22.79 0.28
CA THR A 60 14.10 21.56 0.80
C THR A 60 14.16 21.47 2.32
N LYS A 61 13.02 21.10 2.91
CA LYS A 61 12.83 20.74 4.31
C LYS A 61 12.48 19.25 4.39
N THR A 62 12.83 18.59 5.49
CA THR A 62 12.52 17.18 5.74
C THR A 62 11.78 17.01 7.06
N PHE A 63 10.82 16.10 7.08
CA PHE A 63 10.15 15.66 8.30
C PHE A 63 9.64 14.24 8.10
N THR A 64 9.17 13.59 9.17
CA THR A 64 8.49 12.30 9.08
C THR A 64 7.37 12.24 10.13
N VAL A 65 6.31 11.52 9.82
CA VAL A 65 5.25 11.17 10.78
C VAL A 65 5.07 9.66 10.80
N SER A 66 4.67 9.11 11.95
CA SER A 66 4.50 7.66 12.11
C SER A 66 3.43 7.09 11.19
N ARG A 67 2.37 7.86 10.88
CA ARG A 67 1.41 7.57 9.80
C ARG A 67 0.92 8.88 9.17
N GLN A 68 1.02 9.01 7.84
CA GLN A 68 0.37 10.09 7.09
C GLN A 68 -1.14 9.83 6.85
N CYS A 69 -1.63 8.63 7.13
CA CYS A 69 -3.04 8.23 6.99
C CYS A 69 -3.79 8.24 8.35
N ASP A 70 -3.42 9.18 9.21
CA ASP A 70 -3.92 9.35 10.58
C ASP A 70 -4.04 10.85 10.84
N ASP A 71 -5.28 11.33 10.92
CA ASP A 71 -5.64 12.74 10.96
C ASP A 71 -5.16 13.44 12.24
N ASN A 72 -5.22 12.75 13.37
CA ASN A 72 -4.76 13.24 14.66
C ASN A 72 -3.24 13.40 14.66
N ILE A 73 -2.49 12.41 14.16
CA ILE A 73 -1.02 12.50 14.01
C ILE A 73 -0.62 13.65 13.08
N LEU A 74 -1.35 13.85 11.97
CA LEU A 74 -1.12 14.98 11.08
C LEU A 74 -1.34 16.33 11.77
N GLN A 75 -2.47 16.52 12.47
CA GLN A 75 -2.74 17.78 13.18
C GLN A 75 -1.75 18.05 14.33
N GLU A 76 -1.39 17.02 15.11
CA GLU A 76 -0.47 17.19 16.24
C GLU A 76 0.99 17.39 15.82
N ASN A 77 1.44 16.77 14.72
CA ASN A 77 2.87 16.69 14.41
C ASN A 77 3.27 17.43 13.12
N LEU A 78 2.39 17.52 12.11
CA LEU A 78 2.73 18.17 10.85
C LEU A 78 2.46 19.69 10.87
N THR A 79 1.44 20.16 11.59
CA THR A 79 1.06 21.59 11.61
C THR A 79 2.20 22.56 11.95
N PRO A 80 3.08 22.31 12.93
CA PRO A 80 4.22 23.20 13.22
C PRO A 80 5.23 23.26 12.06
N GLU A 81 5.26 22.24 11.21
CA GLU A 81 6.26 22.08 10.16
C GLU A 81 5.85 22.71 8.82
N LEU A 82 4.60 23.18 8.69
CA LEU A 82 4.06 23.77 7.46
C LEU A 82 4.41 25.26 7.26
N ASP A 83 4.95 25.95 8.28
CA ASP A 83 5.28 27.38 8.15
C ASP A 83 6.28 27.62 7.01
N GLY A 84 5.89 28.49 6.08
CA GLY A 84 6.64 28.81 4.88
C GLY A 84 6.87 27.64 3.91
N VAL A 85 6.07 26.57 3.94
CA VAL A 85 6.13 25.49 2.94
C VAL A 85 5.23 25.83 1.74
N ASP A 86 5.79 25.79 0.53
CA ASP A 86 5.04 26.04 -0.72
C ASP A 86 4.28 24.77 -1.18
N ALA A 87 4.92 23.60 -1.04
CA ALA A 87 4.34 22.30 -1.39
C ALA A 87 4.96 21.14 -0.59
N ILE A 88 4.17 20.08 -0.37
CA ILE A 88 4.60 18.82 0.24
C ILE A 88 4.84 17.77 -0.86
N LEU A 89 5.98 17.09 -0.78
CA LEU A 89 6.24 15.85 -1.52
C LEU A 89 6.13 14.66 -0.55
N SER A 90 5.01 13.94 -0.62
CA SER A 90 4.67 12.82 0.27
C SER A 90 5.36 11.53 -0.16
N MET A 91 6.17 10.96 0.73
CA MET A 91 6.82 9.66 0.54
C MET A 91 5.93 8.47 0.93
N ALA A 92 4.66 8.68 1.29
CA ALA A 92 3.74 7.61 1.68
C ALA A 92 3.10 6.88 0.49
N CYS A 93 2.42 5.76 0.76
CA CYS A 93 1.42 5.22 -0.15
C CYS A 93 0.27 6.22 -0.35
N GLY A 94 -0.52 6.07 -1.42
CA GLY A 94 -1.50 7.06 -1.89
C GLY A 94 -2.60 7.46 -0.90
N ILE A 95 -2.78 6.74 0.22
CA ILE A 95 -3.68 7.17 1.30
C ILE A 95 -3.12 8.43 1.98
N GLY A 96 -1.82 8.48 2.26
CA GLY A 96 -1.16 9.59 2.96
C GLY A 96 -1.39 10.97 2.31
N PRO A 97 -1.06 11.20 1.03
CA PRO A 97 -1.27 12.50 0.41
C PRO A 97 -2.75 12.89 0.29
N GLN A 98 -3.68 11.92 0.20
CA GLN A 98 -5.12 12.21 0.25
C GLN A 98 -5.51 12.72 1.65
N THR A 99 -5.12 12.02 2.72
CA THR A 99 -5.40 12.45 4.10
C THR A 99 -4.75 13.80 4.44
N ILE A 100 -3.55 14.10 3.91
CA ILE A 100 -2.92 15.42 4.09
C ILE A 100 -3.74 16.53 3.43
N VAL A 101 -4.29 16.32 2.22
CA VAL A 101 -5.18 17.30 1.56
C VAL A 101 -6.52 17.42 2.29
N GLU A 102 -7.05 16.35 2.88
CA GLU A 102 -8.28 16.41 3.71
C GLU A 102 -8.08 17.19 5.01
N VAL A 103 -6.89 17.09 5.64
CA VAL A 103 -6.56 17.78 6.90
C VAL A 103 -6.07 19.22 6.67
N PHE A 104 -5.34 19.46 5.58
CA PHE A 104 -4.73 20.75 5.24
C PHE A 104 -5.11 21.19 3.81
N PRO A 105 -6.37 21.59 3.57
CA PRO A 105 -6.89 21.84 2.21
C PRO A 105 -6.22 23.00 1.45
N GLU A 106 -5.51 23.89 2.16
CA GLU A 106 -4.81 25.04 1.57
C GLU A 106 -3.38 24.71 1.10
N ILE A 107 -2.83 23.52 1.39
CA ILE A 107 -1.45 23.16 1.00
C ILE A 107 -1.42 22.23 -0.22
N ILE A 108 -0.48 22.49 -1.14
CA ILE A 108 -0.27 21.64 -2.30
C ILE A 108 0.47 20.36 -1.88
N VAL A 109 -0.05 19.19 -2.25
CA VAL A 109 0.53 17.89 -1.90
C VAL A 109 0.70 17.04 -3.16
N PHE A 110 1.91 16.50 -3.36
CA PHE A 110 2.23 15.59 -4.44
C PHE A 110 2.67 14.22 -3.93
N PRO A 111 2.23 13.10 -4.53
CA PRO A 111 2.74 11.78 -4.22
C PRO A 111 4.13 11.56 -4.85
N ALA A 112 5.11 11.11 -4.06
CA ALA A 112 6.40 10.60 -4.55
C ALA A 112 6.35 9.10 -4.91
N GLN A 113 5.30 8.39 -4.50
CA GLN A 113 5.19 6.94 -4.64
C GLN A 113 4.00 6.53 -5.52
N ASN A 114 4.20 5.49 -6.31
CA ASN A 114 3.14 4.65 -6.87
C ASN A 114 2.81 3.53 -5.86
N THR A 115 1.53 3.35 -5.54
CA THR A 115 1.08 2.26 -4.67
C THR A 115 0.77 1.02 -5.50
N LEU A 116 1.39 -0.12 -5.17
CA LEU A 116 1.31 -1.33 -5.99
C LEU A 116 0.30 -2.36 -5.45
N PHE A 117 0.60 -3.01 -4.32
CA PHE A 117 -0.21 -4.12 -3.79
C PHE A 117 -0.02 -4.32 -2.27
N MET A 118 -0.90 -5.08 -1.62
CA MET A 118 -0.72 -5.48 -0.22
C MET A 118 0.04 -6.82 -0.14
N GLY A 119 1.26 -6.75 0.39
CA GLY A 119 2.26 -7.80 0.20
C GLY A 119 2.99 -8.27 1.47
N PHE A 120 3.84 -9.27 1.21
CA PHE A 120 4.84 -9.86 2.09
C PHE A 120 6.20 -9.80 1.40
N GLU A 121 7.27 -9.57 2.15
CA GLU A 121 8.64 -9.57 1.64
C GLU A 121 9.40 -10.76 2.20
N ARG A 122 10.13 -11.45 1.33
CA ARG A 122 11.09 -12.46 1.75
C ARG A 122 12.50 -11.86 1.67
N MET A 123 12.96 -11.28 2.79
CA MET A 123 14.25 -10.58 2.89
C MET A 123 15.43 -11.36 2.29
N GLN A 124 15.46 -12.70 2.47
CA GLN A 124 16.52 -13.58 1.97
C GLN A 124 16.59 -13.68 0.43
N GLU A 125 15.49 -13.36 -0.26
CA GLU A 125 15.38 -13.32 -1.72
C GLU A 125 15.22 -11.88 -2.25
N ALA A 126 15.27 -10.86 -1.38
CA ALA A 126 14.96 -9.45 -1.69
C ALA A 126 13.65 -9.25 -2.49
N THR A 127 12.69 -10.17 -2.34
CA THR A 127 11.53 -10.29 -3.24
C THR A 127 10.23 -9.99 -2.50
N LEU A 128 9.44 -9.10 -3.10
CA LEU A 128 8.12 -8.67 -2.65
C LEU A 128 7.02 -9.43 -3.38
N PHE A 129 6.09 -10.03 -2.63
CA PHE A 129 5.00 -10.84 -3.18
C PHE A 129 3.64 -10.31 -2.73
N GLU A 130 2.67 -10.26 -3.65
CA GLU A 130 1.27 -10.00 -3.29
C GLU A 130 0.71 -11.13 -2.40
N ARG A 131 -0.12 -10.75 -1.43
CA ARG A 131 -0.77 -11.68 -0.48
C ARG A 131 -2.22 -11.36 -0.17
N CYS A 132 -2.68 -10.12 -0.38
CA CYS A 132 -4.05 -9.73 -0.07
C CYS A 132 -4.61 -8.75 -1.12
N ALA A 133 -5.79 -9.04 -1.66
CA ALA A 133 -6.54 -8.13 -2.54
C ALA A 133 -7.40 -7.13 -1.75
N GLY A 134 -7.49 -7.27 -0.42
CA GLY A 134 -8.29 -6.41 0.45
C GLY A 134 -9.79 -6.42 0.13
N CYS A 135 -10.33 -7.56 -0.31
CA CYS A 135 -11.69 -7.72 -0.85
C CYS A 135 -12.86 -7.63 0.14
N GLY A 136 -12.62 -7.30 1.42
CA GLY A 136 -13.66 -7.12 2.45
C GLY A 136 -14.12 -8.43 3.11
N ASP A 137 -14.44 -9.43 2.29
CA ASP A 137 -14.86 -10.78 2.72
C ASP A 137 -13.63 -11.73 2.73
N CYS A 138 -13.37 -12.40 3.87
CA CYS A 138 -12.16 -13.21 4.11
C CYS A 138 -12.51 -14.69 4.36
N ILE A 139 -11.76 -15.60 3.72
CA ILE A 139 -11.94 -17.06 3.79
C ILE A 139 -10.66 -17.81 4.20
N LEU A 140 -9.69 -17.12 4.80
CA LEU A 140 -8.33 -17.66 5.00
C LEU A 140 -8.28 -18.89 5.91
N ASP A 141 -9.19 -18.96 6.86
CA ASP A 141 -9.45 -20.08 7.76
C ASP A 141 -9.90 -21.34 7.00
N GLU A 142 -10.81 -21.21 6.03
CA GLU A 142 -11.29 -22.33 5.22
C GLU A 142 -10.19 -22.96 4.34
N ILE A 143 -9.34 -22.14 3.71
CA ILE A 143 -8.34 -22.58 2.72
C ILE A 143 -6.89 -22.59 3.25
N GLY A 144 -6.73 -22.90 4.54
CA GLY A 144 -5.43 -23.21 5.16
C GLY A 144 -4.44 -22.02 5.24
N GLY A 145 -4.93 -20.79 5.11
CA GLY A 145 -4.15 -19.54 5.19
C GLY A 145 -3.58 -19.02 3.87
N ILE A 146 -4.00 -19.57 2.72
CA ILE A 146 -3.32 -19.35 1.42
C ILE A 146 -4.28 -18.67 0.42
N CYS A 147 -4.48 -17.35 0.57
CA CYS A 147 -5.44 -16.55 -0.21
C CYS A 147 -5.48 -16.88 -1.72
N PRO A 148 -6.56 -17.52 -2.24
CA PRO A 148 -6.66 -17.86 -3.66
C PRO A 148 -6.91 -16.61 -4.51
N ILE A 149 -7.71 -15.67 -4.01
CA ILE A 149 -8.06 -14.41 -4.70
C ILE A 149 -6.81 -13.58 -5.04
N ALA A 150 -5.88 -13.43 -4.10
CA ALA A 150 -4.72 -12.54 -4.24
C ALA A 150 -3.44 -13.23 -4.76
N ARG A 151 -3.50 -14.53 -5.09
CA ARG A 151 -2.31 -15.32 -5.44
C ARG A 151 -2.54 -16.25 -6.63
N CYS A 152 -3.76 -16.67 -6.92
CA CYS A 152 -4.05 -17.45 -8.12
C CYS A 152 -4.12 -16.51 -9.32
N SER A 153 -3.36 -16.77 -10.37
CA SER A 153 -3.34 -15.97 -11.60
C SER A 153 -4.67 -15.96 -12.39
N LYS A 154 -5.68 -16.72 -11.93
CA LYS A 154 -7.07 -16.71 -12.41
C LYS A 154 -8.09 -16.24 -11.36
N THR A 155 -7.65 -15.80 -10.16
CA THR A 155 -8.51 -15.30 -9.07
C THR A 155 -9.58 -16.31 -8.60
N LEU A 156 -9.36 -17.62 -8.80
CA LEU A 156 -10.38 -18.65 -8.64
C LEU A 156 -10.67 -18.99 -7.17
N LEU A 157 -11.89 -18.67 -6.73
CA LEU A 157 -12.43 -18.95 -5.39
C LEU A 157 -12.56 -20.44 -5.06
N ASN A 158 -12.89 -21.26 -6.06
CA ASN A 158 -12.90 -22.72 -5.98
C ASN A 158 -11.95 -23.25 -7.07
N GLY A 159 -11.21 -24.33 -6.77
CA GLY A 159 -10.27 -24.96 -7.69
C GLY A 159 -9.94 -26.39 -7.26
N PRO A 160 -8.96 -27.07 -7.90
CA PRO A 160 -8.07 -26.56 -8.95
C PRO A 160 -8.77 -26.37 -10.32
N CYS A 161 -8.09 -25.70 -11.25
CA CYS A 161 -8.62 -25.42 -12.60
C CYS A 161 -8.16 -26.40 -13.68
N GLY A 162 -7.53 -27.52 -13.32
CA GLY A 162 -6.81 -28.42 -14.24
C GLY A 162 -5.49 -27.84 -14.80
N GLY A 163 -5.40 -26.51 -14.92
CA GLY A 163 -4.27 -25.71 -15.39
C GLY A 163 -3.03 -25.66 -14.48
N SER A 164 -2.60 -26.81 -13.94
CA SER A 164 -1.44 -26.93 -13.07
C SER A 164 -0.56 -28.12 -13.45
N ASN A 165 0.73 -27.87 -13.65
CA ASN A 165 1.71 -28.88 -14.05
C ASN A 165 2.86 -28.93 -13.03
N GLN A 166 3.17 -30.11 -12.50
CA GLN A 166 4.23 -30.34 -11.50
C GLN A 166 4.19 -29.36 -10.31
N GLY A 167 2.98 -28.98 -9.88
CA GLY A 167 2.75 -28.03 -8.78
C GLY A 167 2.83 -26.55 -9.15
N ASN A 168 3.17 -26.20 -10.40
CA ASN A 168 3.20 -24.82 -10.91
C ASN A 168 1.98 -24.49 -11.78
N CYS A 169 1.75 -23.21 -12.04
CA CYS A 169 0.64 -22.70 -12.84
C CYS A 169 0.97 -22.75 -14.35
N GLU A 170 -0.03 -23.00 -15.20
CA GLU A 170 0.13 -22.97 -16.67
C GLU A 170 0.72 -21.65 -17.24
N ILE A 171 0.57 -20.53 -16.52
CA ILE A 171 0.98 -19.20 -16.99
C ILE A 171 2.50 -19.00 -16.88
N SER A 172 3.17 -19.66 -15.93
CA SER A 172 4.64 -19.74 -15.87
C SER A 172 5.08 -20.85 -14.93
N PRO A 173 6.13 -21.64 -15.28
CA PRO A 173 6.72 -22.63 -14.37
C PRO A 173 7.33 -21.99 -13.10
N GLU A 174 7.54 -20.67 -13.07
CA GLU A 174 8.04 -19.93 -11.91
C GLU A 174 6.92 -19.54 -10.92
N ILE A 175 5.65 -19.69 -11.29
CA ILE A 175 4.49 -19.34 -10.46
C ILE A 175 3.91 -20.62 -9.83
N PRO A 176 4.03 -20.82 -8.50
CA PRO A 176 3.44 -21.98 -7.83
C PRO A 176 1.90 -21.99 -7.96
N CYS A 177 1.33 -23.16 -8.23
CA CYS A 177 -0.12 -23.33 -8.25
C CYS A 177 -0.68 -23.17 -6.84
N VAL A 178 -1.47 -22.13 -6.61
CA VAL A 178 -2.01 -21.84 -5.27
C VAL A 178 -2.91 -22.96 -4.75
N TRP A 179 -3.67 -23.63 -5.62
CA TRP A 179 -4.49 -24.78 -5.22
C TRP A 179 -3.66 -26.02 -4.87
N GLN A 180 -2.45 -26.19 -5.43
CA GLN A 180 -1.48 -27.17 -4.95
C GLN A 180 -1.01 -26.81 -3.53
N LEU A 181 -0.62 -25.54 -3.32
CA LEU A 181 -0.17 -25.06 -1.99
C LEU A 181 -1.27 -25.18 -0.92
N ILE A 182 -2.54 -24.92 -1.26
CA ILE A 182 -3.69 -25.12 -0.37
C ILE A 182 -3.83 -26.61 -0.03
N TYR A 183 -3.82 -27.51 -1.04
CA TYR A 183 -3.91 -28.96 -0.84
C TYR A 183 -2.80 -29.50 0.06
N ASP A 184 -1.54 -29.16 -0.23
CA ASP A 184 -0.40 -29.63 0.57
C ASP A 184 -0.46 -29.09 2.01
N ARG A 185 -0.91 -27.85 2.19
CA ARG A 185 -1.10 -27.25 3.52
C ARG A 185 -2.22 -27.93 4.30
N LEU A 186 -3.37 -28.17 3.69
CA LEU A 186 -4.50 -28.86 4.32
C LEU A 186 -4.19 -30.33 4.63
N LYS A 187 -3.41 -30.99 3.77
CA LYS A 187 -2.86 -32.34 4.01
C LYS A 187 -1.96 -32.40 5.23
N ILE A 188 -1.07 -31.41 5.41
CA ILE A 188 -0.23 -31.29 6.62
C ILE A 188 -1.07 -31.04 7.88
N LEU A 189 -2.22 -30.37 7.76
CA LEU A 189 -3.15 -30.11 8.85
C LEU A 189 -4.13 -31.26 9.13
N GLY A 190 -4.16 -32.30 8.29
CA GLY A 190 -5.14 -33.39 8.38
C GLY A 190 -6.58 -33.00 8.04
N ASN A 191 -6.79 -31.87 7.34
CA ASN A 191 -8.11 -31.30 7.05
C ASN A 191 -8.34 -31.20 5.53
N LEU A 192 -8.29 -32.33 4.82
CA LEU A 192 -8.52 -32.36 3.36
C LEU A 192 -10.00 -32.21 2.99
N ASP A 193 -10.91 -32.61 3.88
CA ASP A 193 -12.36 -32.62 3.70
C ASP A 193 -12.91 -31.22 3.39
N ALA A 194 -12.25 -30.16 3.89
CA ALA A 194 -12.54 -28.75 3.56
C ALA A 194 -12.36 -28.37 2.07
N LEU A 195 -11.81 -29.28 1.24
CA LEU A 195 -11.76 -29.15 -0.22
C LEU A 195 -12.98 -29.74 -0.94
N GLU A 196 -13.80 -30.55 -0.26
CA GLU A 196 -15.07 -31.04 -0.81
C GLU A 196 -16.17 -29.97 -0.75
N GLU A 197 -15.99 -28.95 0.11
CA GLU A 197 -16.89 -27.80 0.24
C GLU A 197 -16.82 -26.85 -0.97
N VAL A 198 -17.90 -26.83 -1.77
CA VAL A 198 -18.06 -25.88 -2.87
C VAL A 198 -18.51 -24.52 -2.32
N ARG A 199 -17.62 -23.54 -2.31
CA ARG A 199 -17.91 -22.20 -1.76
C ARG A 199 -18.88 -21.43 -2.66
N PRO A 200 -19.86 -20.70 -2.09
CA PRO A 200 -20.76 -19.85 -2.87
C PRO A 200 -19.99 -18.71 -3.55
N PRO A 201 -20.56 -18.06 -4.58
CA PRO A 201 -19.97 -16.86 -5.17
C PRO A 201 -19.69 -15.78 -4.10
N LYS A 202 -18.47 -15.23 -4.13
CA LYS A 202 -17.98 -14.23 -3.16
C LYS A 202 -18.80 -12.94 -3.20
N ASP A 203 -19.03 -12.32 -2.03
CA ASP A 203 -19.70 -11.02 -1.96
C ASP A 203 -18.75 -9.87 -2.31
N TRP A 204 -18.71 -9.54 -3.60
CA TRP A 204 -17.93 -8.42 -4.13
C TRP A 204 -18.51 -7.04 -3.80
N SER A 205 -19.69 -6.93 -3.17
CA SER A 205 -20.19 -5.62 -2.67
C SER A 205 -19.29 -5.07 -1.55
N THR A 206 -18.58 -5.95 -0.84
CA THR A 206 -17.56 -5.61 0.16
C THR A 206 -16.17 -5.34 -0.44
N SER A 207 -15.98 -5.54 -1.74
CA SER A 207 -14.74 -5.25 -2.49
C SER A 207 -14.68 -3.78 -2.95
N ARG A 208 -13.55 -3.37 -3.54
CA ARG A 208 -13.39 -2.05 -4.18
C ARG A 208 -14.46 -1.79 -5.26
N ASP A 209 -14.92 -2.86 -5.90
CA ASP A 209 -15.80 -2.82 -7.08
C ASP A 209 -17.27 -2.61 -6.69
N GLY A 210 -17.61 -2.74 -5.41
CA GLY A 210 -18.91 -2.37 -4.81
C GLY A 210 -19.06 -0.87 -4.50
N GLY A 211 -18.02 -0.07 -4.71
CA GLY A 211 -18.00 1.39 -4.45
C GLY A 211 -17.14 1.79 -3.24
N THR A 212 -17.16 3.08 -2.89
CA THR A 212 -16.33 3.63 -1.81
C THR A 212 -16.78 3.10 -0.45
N ARG A 213 -15.95 2.24 0.14
CA ARG A 213 -16.27 1.50 1.37
C ARG A 213 -16.11 2.37 2.61
N LYS A 214 -17.07 2.28 3.54
CA LYS A 214 -17.06 2.98 4.82
C LYS A 214 -17.47 2.03 5.95
N ILE A 215 -16.69 1.98 7.02
CA ILE A 215 -17.00 1.23 8.25
C ILE A 215 -17.07 2.24 9.40
N ILE A 216 -18.13 2.18 10.20
CA ILE A 216 -18.31 3.06 11.37
C ILE A 216 -17.97 2.25 12.63
N ARG A 217 -16.90 2.63 13.32
CA ARG A 217 -16.43 2.01 14.57
C ARG A 217 -17.28 2.47 15.76
N LYS A 218 -18.51 1.93 15.85
CA LYS A 218 -19.47 2.21 16.93
C LYS A 218 -18.93 1.91 18.33
N ASP A 219 -17.93 1.05 18.43
CA ASP A 219 -17.23 0.66 19.65
C ASP A 219 -16.32 1.76 20.23
N ILE A 220 -15.95 2.78 19.45
CA ILE A 220 -15.19 3.96 19.91
C ILE A 220 -15.90 5.29 19.62
N MET A 221 -17.11 5.26 19.04
CA MET A 221 -17.96 6.45 19.01
C MET A 221 -18.36 6.77 20.44
N LEU A 222 -17.94 7.95 20.93
CA LEU A 222 -18.57 8.54 22.11
C LEU A 222 -20.09 8.60 21.87
N PRO A 223 -20.93 8.24 22.86
CA PRO A 223 -22.37 8.42 22.71
C PRO A 223 -22.62 9.91 22.44
N SER A 224 -23.26 10.19 21.31
CA SER A 224 -23.55 11.55 20.86
C SER A 224 -24.31 12.29 21.96
N GLN A 225 -23.84 13.48 22.33
CA GLN A 225 -24.65 14.41 23.09
C GLN A 225 -25.86 14.78 22.23
N GLU A 226 -27.05 14.55 22.77
CA GLU A 226 -28.36 14.87 22.17
C GLU A 226 -28.65 16.38 22.22
#